data_AF-A0A497FF42-F1
#
_entry.id   AF-A0A497FF42-F1
#
_cell.length_a   1.000
_cell.length_b   1.000
_cell.length_c   1.000
_cell.angle_alpha   90.00
_cell.angle_beta   90.00
_cell.angle_gamma   90.00
#
_symmetry.space_group_name_H-M   'P 1'
#
loop_
_entity.id
_entity.type
_entity.pdbx_description
1 polymer ?
#
loop_
_entity_poly.entity_id
_entity_poly.type
_entity_poly.pdbx_seq_one_letter_code
_entity_poly.pdbx_strand_id
1 'polypeptide(L)'
;MEEAIIVLLNALKEYLRIQGTRILSVLEITSQDRIRIEVRALYRYFKPTQRFRKLSDTLRKLENEKLREELEKIGINLVMEDDTLFLEISKNYIKKLLN
;
A
#
# COMPACT_ATOMS: atom_id res chain seq x y z
N MET A 1 -0.42 -0.42 -16.27
CA MET A 1 0.00 -0.18 -14.87
C MET A 1 1.50 -0.42 -14.82
N GLU A 2 2.24 0.58 -14.35
CA GLU A 2 3.70 0.52 -14.28
C GLU A 2 4.19 -0.61 -13.36
N GLU A 3 5.35 -1.22 -13.66
CA GLU A 3 5.91 -2.32 -12.87
C GLU A 3 6.13 -1.93 -11.40
N ALA A 4 6.55 -0.69 -11.12
CA ALA A 4 6.74 -0.19 -9.76
C ALA A 4 5.43 -0.25 -8.92
N ILE A 5 4.30 0.10 -9.54
CA ILE A 5 2.98 0.03 -8.89
C ILE A 5 2.62 -1.43 -8.64
N ILE A 6 2.77 -2.30 -9.65
CA ILE A 6 2.45 -3.73 -9.52
C ILE A 6 3.22 -4.37 -8.36
N VAL A 7 4.53 -4.09 -8.27
CA VAL A 7 5.39 -4.66 -7.22
C VAL A 7 4.99 -4.14 -5.83
N LEU A 8 4.68 -2.85 -5.68
CA LEU A 8 4.15 -2.29 -4.43
C LEU A 8 2.82 -2.97 -4.04
N LEU A 9 1.89 -3.09 -4.99
CA LEU A 9 0.58 -3.70 -4.75
C LEU A 9 0.69 -5.18 -4.38
N ASN A 10 1.64 -5.91 -4.94
CA ASN A 10 1.91 -7.29 -4.56
C ASN A 10 2.37 -7.41 -3.11
N ALA A 11 3.28 -6.54 -2.66
CA ALA A 11 3.73 -6.50 -1.27
C ALA A 11 2.58 -6.13 -0.32
N LEU A 12 1.76 -5.14 -0.70
CA LEU A 12 0.56 -4.76 0.04
C LEU A 12 -0.45 -5.91 0.12
N LYS A 13 -0.69 -6.63 -0.98
CA LYS A 13 -1.62 -7.76 -1.02
C LYS A 13 -1.17 -8.88 -0.09
N GLU A 14 0.12 -9.22 -0.07
CA GLU A 14 0.66 -10.24 0.83
C GLU A 14 0.57 -9.80 2.31
N TYR A 15 0.81 -8.51 2.59
CA TYR A 15 0.61 -7.95 3.92
C TYR A 15 -0.87 -8.07 4.36
N LEU A 16 -1.81 -7.65 3.50
CA LEU A 16 -3.24 -7.69 3.79
C LEU A 16 -3.77 -9.12 3.85
N ARG A 17 -3.19 -10.08 3.15
CA ARG A 17 -3.54 -11.50 3.30
C ARG A 17 -3.36 -11.99 4.74
N ILE A 18 -2.38 -11.44 5.47
CA ILE A 18 -2.12 -11.83 6.86
C ILE A 18 -2.82 -10.88 7.85
N GLN A 19 -2.79 -9.58 7.61
CA GLN A 19 -3.24 -8.56 8.57
C GLN A 19 -4.64 -7.99 8.26
N GLY A 20 -5.16 -8.23 7.07
CA GLY A 20 -6.33 -7.56 6.51
C GLY A 20 -7.60 -7.75 7.34
N THR A 21 -7.88 -8.98 7.78
CA THR A 21 -9.05 -9.27 8.64
C THR A 21 -9.00 -8.47 9.94
N ARG A 22 -7.83 -8.45 10.60
CA ARG A 22 -7.63 -7.68 11.84
C ARG A 22 -7.78 -6.18 11.60
N ILE A 23 -7.23 -5.67 10.49
CA ILE A 23 -7.35 -4.26 10.11
C ILE A 23 -8.81 -3.88 9.88
N LEU A 24 -9.58 -4.72 9.17
CA LEU A 24 -11.00 -4.49 8.96
C LEU A 24 -11.78 -4.45 10.27
N SER A 25 -11.50 -5.37 11.19
CA SER A 25 -12.15 -5.36 12.52
C SER A 25 -11.87 -4.06 13.27
N VAL A 26 -10.62 -3.57 13.25
CA VAL A 26 -10.26 -2.28 13.89
C VAL A 26 -11.04 -1.14 13.24
N LEU A 27 -11.01 -1.04 11.91
CA LEU A 27 -11.73 0.00 11.16
C LEU A 27 -13.25 -0.01 11.45
N GLU A 28 -13.84 -1.19 11.62
CA GLU A 28 -15.25 -1.35 11.98
C GLU A 28 -15.54 -0.88 13.41
N ILE A 29 -14.73 -1.29 14.38
CA ILE A 29 -14.91 -0.93 15.79
C ILE A 29 -14.70 0.58 16.01
N THR A 30 -13.75 1.18 15.29
CA THR A 30 -13.43 2.61 15.43
C THR A 30 -14.25 3.51 14.50
N SER A 31 -15.17 2.96 13.70
CA SER A 31 -15.92 3.71 12.69
C SER A 31 -15.03 4.54 11.76
N GLN A 32 -13.88 3.98 11.38
CA GLN A 32 -12.94 4.62 10.45
C GLN A 32 -13.09 4.02 9.05
N ASP A 33 -13.05 4.89 8.03
CA ASP A 33 -13.15 4.46 6.63
C ASP A 33 -11.81 4.28 5.94
N ARG A 34 -10.71 4.72 6.58
CA ARG A 34 -9.35 4.63 6.05
C ARG A 34 -8.36 4.24 7.14
N ILE A 35 -7.29 3.58 6.75
CA ILE A 35 -6.13 3.29 7.60
C ILE A 35 -4.85 3.78 6.93
N ARG A 36 -3.89 4.22 7.72
CA ARG A 36 -2.51 4.44 7.29
C ARG A 36 -1.66 3.23 7.63
N ILE A 37 -1.00 2.66 6.62
CA ILE A 37 -0.04 1.56 6.78
C ILE A 37 1.33 2.13 6.49
N GLU A 38 2.22 2.10 7.47
CA GLU A 38 3.60 2.51 7.26
C GLU A 38 4.22 1.62 6.15
N VAL A 39 4.86 2.24 5.16
CA VAL A 39 5.43 1.50 4.03
C VAL A 39 6.49 0.49 4.47
N ARG A 40 7.19 0.74 5.58
CA ARG A 40 8.15 -0.22 6.16
C ARG A 40 7.50 -1.53 6.57
N ALA A 41 6.22 -1.54 6.94
CA ALA A 41 5.48 -2.76 7.26
C ALA A 41 5.41 -3.73 6.07
N LEU A 42 5.57 -3.22 4.84
CA LEU A 42 5.55 -4.01 3.61
C LEU A 42 6.91 -4.63 3.26
N TYR A 43 8.01 -4.23 3.90
CA TYR A 43 9.37 -4.67 3.53
C TYR A 43 9.53 -6.19 3.62
N ARG A 44 8.91 -6.83 4.63
CA ARG A 44 8.95 -8.29 4.80
C ARG A 44 8.16 -9.05 3.73
N TYR A 45 7.24 -8.36 3.05
CA TYR A 45 6.34 -8.95 2.05
C TYR A 45 6.77 -8.65 0.62
N PHE A 46 7.77 -7.79 0.45
CA PHE A 46 8.32 -7.44 -0.84
C PHE A 46 9.06 -8.63 -1.46
N LYS A 47 8.76 -8.90 -2.74
CA LYS A 47 9.46 -9.88 -3.56
C LYS A 47 10.31 -9.12 -4.59
N PRO A 48 11.66 -9.21 -4.53
CA PRO A 48 12.52 -8.56 -5.50
C PRO A 48 12.23 -8.99 -6.95
N THR A 49 12.35 -8.06 -7.89
CA THR A 49 12.34 -8.31 -9.34
C THR A 49 13.70 -7.98 -9.95
N GLN A 50 13.86 -8.22 -11.25
CA GLN A 50 15.08 -7.80 -11.97
C GLN A 50 15.29 -6.28 -11.91
N ARG A 51 14.21 -5.49 -11.88
CA ARG A 51 14.26 -4.02 -11.88
C ARG A 51 14.21 -3.39 -10.49
N PHE A 52 13.63 -4.10 -9.51
CA PHE A 52 13.44 -3.58 -8.16
C PHE A 52 14.00 -4.56 -7.13
N ARG A 53 15.16 -4.24 -6.55
CA ARG A 53 15.82 -5.11 -5.55
C ARG A 53 15.29 -4.87 -4.14
N LYS A 54 14.78 -3.67 -3.88
CA LYS A 54 14.19 -3.25 -2.60
C LYS A 54 12.88 -2.53 -2.83
N LEU A 55 11.98 -2.53 -1.83
CA LEU A 55 10.75 -1.74 -1.90
C LEU A 55 11.06 -0.24 -2.07
N SER A 56 12.15 0.26 -1.47
CA SER A 56 12.59 1.64 -1.68
C SER A 56 12.81 2.01 -3.14
N ASP A 57 13.17 1.04 -4.00
CA ASP A 57 13.40 1.29 -5.42
C ASP A 57 12.07 1.59 -6.14
N THR A 58 10.97 0.94 -5.72
CA THR A 58 9.63 1.24 -6.26
C THR A 58 9.15 2.60 -5.76
N LEU A 59 9.39 2.94 -4.50
CA LEU A 59 8.97 4.22 -3.91
C LEU A 59 9.62 5.42 -4.61
N ARG A 60 10.91 5.34 -4.95
CA ARG A 60 11.59 6.38 -5.73
C ARG A 60 10.96 6.60 -7.10
N LYS A 61 10.41 5.55 -7.73
CA LYS A 61 9.68 5.70 -9.00
C LYS A 61 8.33 6.38 -8.79
N LEU A 62 7.68 6.14 -7.66
CA LEU A 62 6.38 6.73 -7.31
C LEU A 62 6.46 8.21 -6.89
N GLU A 63 7.66 8.80 -6.81
CA GLU A 63 7.84 10.26 -6.81
C GLU A 63 7.37 10.90 -8.11
N ASN A 64 7.21 10.12 -9.19
CA ASN A 64 6.59 10.56 -10.42
C ASN A 64 5.08 10.81 -10.23
N GLU A 65 4.63 12.04 -10.48
CA GLU A 65 3.25 12.50 -10.31
C GLU A 65 2.22 11.62 -11.02
N LYS A 66 2.51 11.18 -12.26
CA LYS A 66 1.61 10.32 -13.03
C LYS A 66 1.38 8.96 -12.36
N LEU A 67 2.42 8.37 -11.77
CA LEU A 67 2.29 7.09 -11.08
C LEU A 67 1.56 7.23 -9.74
N ARG A 68 1.71 8.39 -9.09
CA ARG A 68 0.96 8.71 -7.88
C ARG A 68 -0.53 8.85 -8.17
N GLU A 69 -0.90 9.57 -9.23
CA GLU A 69 -2.30 9.65 -9.67
C GLU A 69 -2.90 8.27 -10.01
N GLU A 70 -2.12 7.35 -10.57
CA GLU A 70 -2.57 5.97 -10.82
C GLU A 70 -2.91 5.23 -9.52
N LEU A 71 -2.15 5.44 -8.44
CA LEU A 71 -2.46 4.87 -7.12
C LEU A 71 -3.73 5.48 -6.51
N GLU A 72 -3.90 6.79 -6.63
CA GLU A 72 -5.06 7.49 -6.09
C GLU A 72 -6.36 7.01 -6.75
N LYS A 73 -6.34 6.79 -8.08
CA LYS A 73 -7.46 6.23 -8.86
C LYS A 73 -7.90 4.85 -8.38
N ILE A 74 -7.00 4.07 -7.79
CA ILE A 74 -7.33 2.75 -7.23
C ILE A 74 -7.60 2.79 -5.71
N GLY A 75 -7.63 3.98 -5.10
CA GLY A 75 -7.99 4.18 -3.70
C GLY A 75 -6.83 4.07 -2.71
N ILE A 76 -5.59 4.29 -3.17
CA ILE A 76 -4.37 4.32 -2.35
C ILE A 76 -3.72 5.69 -2.48
N ASN A 77 -3.56 6.39 -1.36
CA ASN A 77 -2.81 7.64 -1.33
C ASN A 77 -1.44 7.41 -0.68
N LEU A 78 -0.40 8.03 -1.22
CA LEU A 78 0.90 8.14 -0.55
C LEU A 78 0.90 9.40 0.33
N VAL A 79 1.09 9.22 1.63
CA VAL A 79 1.08 10.30 2.63
C VAL A 79 2.41 10.32 3.38
N MET A 80 3.04 11.49 3.46
CA MET A 80 4.24 11.70 4.28
C MET A 80 3.84 12.44 5.55
N GLU A 81 4.26 11.94 6.70
CA GLU A 81 4.02 12.54 8.02
C GLU A 81 5.24 12.24 8.90
N ASP A 82 5.85 13.27 9.50
CA ASP A 82 7.06 13.17 10.34
C ASP A 82 8.15 12.24 9.76
N ASP A 83 8.59 12.52 8.53
CA ASP A 83 9.58 11.74 7.75
C ASP A 83 9.21 10.26 7.52
N THR A 84 7.95 9.91 7.77
CA THR A 84 7.43 8.55 7.63
C THR A 84 6.43 8.48 6.49
N LEU A 85 6.66 7.54 5.57
CA LEU A 85 5.79 7.32 4.42
C LEU A 85 4.74 6.26 4.73
N PHE A 86 3.48 6.60 4.45
CA PHE A 86 2.32 5.75 4.65
C PHE A 86 1.58 5.51 3.33
N LEU A 87 0.98 4.32 3.23
CA LEU A 87 -0.14 4.07 2.34
C LEU A 87 -1.44 4.34 3.09
N GLU A 88 -2.20 5.34 2.66
CA GLU A 88 -3.54 5.59 3.17
C GLU A 88 -4.57 4.90 2.28
N ILE A 89 -5.22 3.87 2.84
CA ILE A 89 -6.04 2.92 2.09
C ILE A 89 -7.46 2.94 2.61
N SER A 90 -8.44 2.92 1.72
CA SER A 90 -9.85 2.82 2.10
C SER A 90 -10.24 1.42 2.57
N LYS A 91 -11.16 1.35 3.53
CA LYS A 91 -11.82 0.12 3.99
C LYS A 91 -12.41 -0.69 2.83
N ASN A 92 -13.04 0.00 1.87
CA ASN A 92 -13.63 -0.62 0.68
C ASN A 92 -12.58 -1.29 -0.21
N TYR A 93 -11.41 -0.67 -0.38
CA TYR A 93 -10.31 -1.28 -1.13
C TYR A 93 -9.77 -2.53 -0.44
N ILE A 94 -9.62 -2.49 0.89
CA ILE A 94 -9.20 -3.67 1.67
C ILE A 94 -10.22 -4.80 1.51
N LYS A 95 -11.52 -4.52 1.63
CA LYS A 95 -12.60 -5.52 1.41
C LYS A 95 -12.53 -6.13 0.01
N LYS A 96 -12.27 -5.32 -1.02
CA LYS A 96 -12.11 -5.78 -2.40
C LYS A 96 -10.90 -6.69 -2.61
N LEU A 97 -9.84 -6.55 -1.82
CA LEU A 97 -8.63 -7.37 -1.95
C LEU A 97 -8.69 -8.70 -1.19
N LEU A 98 -9.57 -8.81 -0.20
CA LEU A 98 -9.74 -10.00 0.64
C LEU A 98 -10.83 -10.95 0.13
N ASN A 99 -11.73 -10.45 -0.72
CA ASN A 99 -12.78 -11.22 -1.41
C ASN A 99 -12.36 -11.56 -2.84
#